data_AF-A0A2E8GHR3-F1
#
_entry.id   AF-A0A2E8GHR3-F1
#
_cell.length_a   1.000
_cell.length_b   1.000
_cell.length_c   1.000
_cell.angle_alpha   90.00
_cell.angle_beta   90.00
_cell.angle_gamma   90.00
#
_symmetry.space_group_name_H-M   'P 1'
#
loop_
_entity.id
_entity.type
_entity.pdbx_description
1 polymer ?
#
loop_
_entity_poly.entity_id
_entity_poly.type
_entity_poly.pdbx_seq_one_letter_code
_entity_poly.pdbx_strand_id
1 'polypeptide(L)'
;MDVVVPIAVSLLFIYVVYRIGLKLMLGFSRPVPPPPPPGELRKVRLTYMCTLCGTEVRMTRSPSDTPIGPKCCMEEMELVRDHDND
;
A
#
# COMPACT_ATOMS: atom_id res chain seq x y z
N MET A 1 -12.27 33.54 41.30
CA MET A 1 -11.68 32.24 40.88
C MET A 1 -11.62 32.12 39.35
N ASP A 2 -11.53 33.25 38.65
CA ASP A 2 -12.30 33.45 37.42
C ASP A 2 -11.45 33.17 36.17
N VAL A 3 -10.13 33.14 36.34
CA VAL A 3 -9.13 32.83 35.32
C VAL A 3 -8.70 31.36 35.38
N VAL A 4 -8.75 30.71 36.55
CA VAL A 4 -8.31 29.32 36.74
C VAL A 4 -9.27 28.34 36.06
N VAL A 5 -10.58 28.56 36.18
CA VAL A 5 -11.62 27.73 35.56
C VAL A 5 -11.51 27.69 34.03
N PRO A 6 -11.49 28.82 33.29
CA PRO A 6 -11.37 28.79 31.83
C PRO A 6 -10.03 28.24 31.33
N ILE A 7 -8.93 28.43 32.07
CA ILE A 7 -7.64 27.80 31.73
C ILE A 7 -7.74 26.28 31.86
N ALA A 8 -8.29 25.77 32.96
CA ALA A 8 -8.45 24.33 33.17
C ALA A 8 -9.36 23.69 32.10
N VAL A 9 -10.48 24.34 31.75
CA VAL A 9 -11.39 23.90 30.68
C VAL A 9 -10.68 23.91 29.31
N SER A 10 -9.90 24.94 29.01
CA SER A 10 -9.17 25.03 27.73
C SER A 10 -8.11 23.93 27.59
N LEU A 11 -7.34 23.66 28.65
CA LEU A 11 -6.35 22.58 28.66
C LEU A 11 -7.00 21.20 28.52
N LEU A 12 -8.14 20.98 29.20
CA LEU A 12 -8.92 19.74 29.07
C LEU A 12 -9.40 19.55 27.62
N PHE A 13 -9.95 20.60 27.01
CA PHE A 13 -10.46 20.55 25.64
C PHE A 13 -9.34 20.23 24.63
N ILE A 14 -8.19 20.90 24.74
CA ILE A 14 -7.01 20.62 23.90
C ILE A 14 -6.56 19.16 24.05
N TYR A 15 -6.48 18.64 25.29
CA TYR A 15 -6.09 17.26 25.55
C TYR A 15 -7.04 16.25 24.90
N VAL A 16 -8.35 16.48 25.00
CA VAL A 16 -9.39 15.61 24.40
C VAL A 16 -9.30 15.62 22.87
N VAL A 17 -9.22 16.80 22.25
CA VAL A 17 -9.11 16.94 20.79
C VAL A 17 -7.83 16.28 20.28
N TYR A 18 -6.69 16.49 20.93
CA TYR A 18 -5.42 15.86 20.56
C TYR A 18 -5.47 14.32 20.63
N ARG A 19 -6.04 13.77 21.72
CA ARG A 19 -6.22 12.31 21.87
C ARG A 19 -7.11 11.70 20.80
N ILE A 20 -8.17 12.40 20.39
CA ILE A 20 -9.10 11.94 19.34
C ILE A 20 -8.42 12.02 17.96
N GLY A 21 -7.80 13.15 17.63
CA GLY A 21 -7.08 13.33 16.37
C GLY A 21 -5.98 12.29 16.17
N LEU A 22 -5.19 12.02 17.21
CA LEU A 22 -4.16 10.98 17.19
C LEU A 22 -4.76 9.58 16.96
N LYS A 23 -5.84 9.22 17.66
CA LYS A 23 -6.52 7.93 17.43
C LYS A 23 -7.10 7.80 16.02
N LEU A 24 -7.65 8.86 15.45
CA LEU A 24 -8.16 8.86 14.08
C LEU A 24 -7.01 8.64 13.08
N MET A 25 -5.89 9.34 13.22
CA MET A 25 -4.71 9.14 12.39
C MET A 25 -4.17 7.70 12.48
N LEU A 26 -4.03 7.15 13.70
CA LEU A 26 -3.61 5.76 13.89
C LEU A 26 -4.62 4.75 13.33
N GLY A 27 -5.91 5.08 13.26
CA GLY A 27 -6.94 4.24 12.64
C GLY A 27 -6.81 4.10 11.12
N PHE A 28 -6.14 5.03 10.43
CA PHE A 28 -5.84 4.92 9.00
C PHE A 28 -4.62 4.02 8.70
N SER A 29 -3.77 3.76 9.69
CA SER A 29 -2.72 2.74 9.61
C SER A 29 -3.33 1.33 9.65
N ARG A 30 -3.97 0.93 8.55
CA ARG A 30 -4.41 -0.46 8.34
C ARG A 30 -3.18 -1.36 8.49
N PRO A 31 -3.16 -2.30 9.44
CA PRO A 31 -2.06 -3.26 9.52
C PRO A 31 -1.97 -4.01 8.19
N VAL A 32 -0.75 -4.24 7.71
CA VAL A 32 -0.54 -5.09 6.53
C VAL A 32 -1.20 -6.44 6.83
N PRO A 33 -2.11 -6.94 5.97
CA PRO A 33 -2.76 -8.22 6.22
C PRO A 33 -1.68 -9.30 6.35
N PRO A 34 -1.84 -10.28 7.26
CA PRO A 34 -0.86 -11.35 7.43
C PRO A 34 -0.63 -12.03 6.08
N PRO A 35 0.62 -12.43 5.75
CA PRO A 35 0.91 -13.08 4.48
C PRO A 35 0.03 -14.33 4.36
N PRO A 36 -0.63 -14.54 3.20
CA PRO A 36 -1.46 -15.72 3.00
C PRO A 36 -0.62 -17.01 3.15
N PRO A 37 -1.22 -18.10 3.64
CA PRO A 37 -0.47 -19.30 4.01
C PRO A 37 0.29 -19.90 2.80
N PRO A 38 1.54 -20.36 3.01
CA PRO A 38 2.34 -20.95 1.94
C PRO A 38 1.72 -22.28 1.47
N GLY A 39 1.06 -22.25 0.32
CA GLY A 39 0.37 -23.39 -0.27
C GLY A 39 -0.81 -22.99 -1.17
N GLU A 40 -1.48 -21.89 -0.86
CA GLU A 40 -2.44 -21.26 -1.76
C GLU A 40 -1.67 -20.45 -2.84
N LEU A 41 -2.14 -20.41 -4.08
CA LEU A 41 -1.46 -19.75 -5.21
C LEU A 41 -1.21 -18.25 -4.92
N ARG A 42 0.03 -17.88 -4.55
CA ARG A 42 0.45 -16.48 -4.36
C ARG A 42 0.22 -15.71 -5.67
N LYS A 43 -0.64 -14.68 -5.64
CA LYS A 43 -0.87 -13.81 -6.80
C LYS A 43 0.32 -12.87 -7.01
N VAL A 44 1.35 -13.36 -7.68
CA VAL A 44 2.55 -12.58 -8.03
C VAL A 44 2.13 -11.39 -8.88
N ARG A 45 2.50 -10.18 -8.47
CA ARG A 45 2.20 -8.94 -9.20
C ARG A 45 3.43 -8.52 -9.98
N LEU A 46 3.48 -8.93 -11.25
CA LEU A 46 4.53 -8.57 -12.19
C LEU A 46 4.19 -7.24 -12.85
N THR A 47 5.14 -6.30 -12.89
CA THR A 47 4.98 -5.01 -13.55
C THR A 47 5.91 -4.94 -14.76
N TYR A 48 5.32 -4.89 -15.95
CA TYR A 48 6.02 -4.80 -17.22
C TYR A 48 5.98 -3.38 -17.76
N MET A 49 7.07 -2.93 -18.41
CA MET A 49 7.14 -1.66 -19.12
C MET A 49 7.55 -1.90 -20.58
N CYS A 50 6.87 -1.24 -21.51
CA CYS A 50 7.33 -1.16 -22.90
C CYS A 50 8.35 -0.01 -23.03
N THR A 51 9.57 -0.33 -23.45
CA THR A 51 10.65 0.64 -23.67
C THR A 51 10.36 1.61 -24.83
N LEU A 52 9.57 1.19 -25.82
CA LEU A 52 9.25 2.00 -27.01
C LEU A 52 8.15 3.05 -26.77
N CYS A 53 7.07 2.68 -26.08
CA CYS A 53 5.90 3.56 -25.88
C CYS A 53 5.65 3.97 -24.42
N GLY A 54 6.47 3.50 -23.47
CA GLY A 54 6.36 3.83 -22.05
C GLY A 54 5.11 3.28 -21.35
N THR A 55 4.35 2.36 -21.97
CA THR A 55 3.17 1.77 -21.34
C THR A 55 3.56 0.82 -20.22
N GLU A 56 2.95 0.99 -19.05
CA GLU A 56 3.09 0.09 -17.91
C GLU A 56 1.88 -0.84 -17.81
N VAL A 57 2.12 -2.15 -17.72
CA VAL A 57 1.07 -3.18 -17.58
C VAL A 57 1.34 -4.01 -16.33
N ARG A 58 0.30 -4.15 -15.50
CA ARG A 58 0.33 -4.94 -14.27
C ARG A 58 -0.35 -6.29 -14.51
N MET A 59 0.40 -7.37 -14.41
CA MET A 59 -0.12 -8.74 -14.55
C MET A 59 -0.13 -9.47 -13.22
N THR A 60 -1.18 -10.25 -12.97
CA THR A 60 -1.30 -11.10 -11.76
C THR A 60 -1.13 -12.56 -12.14
N ARG A 61 -0.24 -13.27 -11.45
CA ARG A 61 0.15 -14.63 -11.82
C ARG A 61 -0.10 -15.68 -10.75
N SER A 62 -0.27 -16.94 -11.18
CA SER A 62 0.05 -18.13 -10.36
C SER A 62 1.57 -18.33 -10.29
N PRO A 63 2.16 -18.80 -9.16
CA PRO A 63 3.61 -18.96 -9.03
C PRO A 63 4.21 -20.11 -9.85
N SER A 64 3.40 -21.07 -10.27
CA SER A 64 3.82 -22.38 -10.81
C SER A 64 4.06 -22.41 -12.33
N ASP A 65 3.97 -21.26 -12.99
CA ASP A 65 3.93 -21.11 -14.44
C ASP A 65 4.81 -19.90 -14.81
N THR A 66 5.54 -19.94 -15.92
CA THR A 66 6.49 -18.88 -16.34
C THR A 66 5.87 -18.05 -17.46
N PRO A 67 5.53 -16.76 -17.26
CA PRO A 67 4.79 -15.99 -18.26
C PRO A 67 5.72 -15.47 -19.33
N ILE A 68 5.35 -15.65 -20.60
CA ILE A 68 6.00 -14.91 -21.68
C ILE A 68 5.57 -13.44 -21.58
N GLY A 69 6.51 -12.51 -21.79
CA GLY A 69 6.24 -11.08 -21.65
C GLY A 69 5.11 -10.63 -22.59
N PRO A 70 4.17 -9.77 -22.15
CA PRO A 70 3.15 -9.23 -23.02
C PRO A 70 3.79 -8.51 -24.22
N LYS A 71 3.21 -8.68 -25.40
CA LYS A 71 3.69 -8.00 -26.62
C LYS A 71 3.00 -6.64 -26.75
N CYS A 72 3.80 -5.58 -26.69
CA CYS A 72 3.38 -4.22 -26.97
C CYS A 72 4.35 -3.62 -28.00
N CYS A 73 3.85 -2.86 -28.97
CA CYS A 73 4.67 -2.35 -30.09
C CYS A 73 5.45 -3.44 -30.88
N MET A 74 4.91 -4.67 -30.94
CA MET A 74 5.55 -5.88 -31.52
C MET A 74 6.78 -6.43 -30.77
N GLU A 75 7.25 -5.76 -29.70
CA GLU A 75 8.36 -6.22 -28.87
C GLU A 75 7.86 -6.87 -27.57
N GLU A 76 8.72 -7.66 -26.92
CA GLU A 76 8.44 -8.28 -25.63
C GLU A 76 8.76 -7.27 -24.51
N MET A 77 7.80 -7.00 -23.63
CA MET A 77 7.95 -5.99 -22.58
C MET A 77 8.90 -6.47 -21.46
N GLU A 78 9.74 -5.56 -20.98
CA GLU A 78 10.72 -5.82 -19.92
C GLU A 78 10.07 -5.83 -18.53
N LEU A 79 10.59 -6.67 -17.62
CA LEU A 79 10.10 -6.82 -16.25
C LEU A 79 10.78 -5.79 -15.32
N VAL A 80 10.02 -4.80 -14.86
CA VAL A 80 10.56 -3.71 -14.03
C VAL A 80 10.44 -4.00 -12.53
N ARG A 81 9.41 -4.73 -12.10
CA ARG A 81 9.24 -5.16 -10.70
C ARG A 81 8.61 -6.54 -10.58
N ASP A 82 9.24 -7.37 -9.76
CA ASP A 82 8.72 -8.63 -9.26
C ASP A 82 8.54 -8.52 -7.74
N HIS A 83 7.29 -8.55 -7.28
CA HIS A 83 6.93 -8.43 -5.86
C HIS A 83 7.30 -9.67 -5.01
N ASP A 84 7.92 -10.69 -5.60
CA ASP A 84 8.32 -11.93 -4.91
C ASP A 84 9.83 -12.04 -4.63
N ASN A 85 10.65 -11.14 -5.19
CA ASN A 85 12.11 -11.10 -5.02
C ASN A 85 12.63 -9.88 -4.22
N ASP A 86 11.73 -9.07 -3.64
CA ASP A 86 12.00 -8.01 -2.64
C ASP A 86 11.74 -8.52 -1.20
#